data_AF-A0A7C7VI15-F1
#
_entry.id   AF-A0A7C7VI15-F1
#
_cell.length_a   1.000
_cell.length_b   1.000
_cell.length_c   1.000
_cell.angle_alpha   90.00
_cell.angle_beta   90.00
_cell.angle_gamma   90.00
#
_symmetry.space_group_name_H-M   'P 1'
#
loop_
_entity.id
_entity.type
_entity.pdbx_description
1 polymer ?
#
loop_
_entity_poly.entity_id
_entity_poly.type
_entity_poly.pdbx_seq_one_letter_code
_entity_poly.pdbx_strand_id
1 'polypeptide(L)'
;LGDEDHVGDMDFKVTGTKDGITAIQMDIKINGISREIMGKALAQAKAGRLHILGKMEESLQEPRAELSDYAPRIMTIRIDPDKIRDVIGPGGKNIRAITEKSGAKIDIDDSGEIKIASVDGQASEIAIALIRDLTQEAEVGKIYMGTVQRIMDFGAFVQIFPGTDGLLHVSQIAEERVREVRDYLKEGDEVMVKVIEVDRQGKIRLSRKEAMRDQN
;
A
#
# COMPACT_ATOMS: atom_id res chain seq x y z
N LEU A 1 1.34 -42.16 -16.82
CA LEU A 1 2.18 -42.86 -15.81
C LEU A 1 3.33 -43.51 -16.55
N GLY A 2 4.56 -43.40 -16.05
CA GLY A 2 5.73 -44.03 -16.66
C GLY A 2 5.75 -45.54 -16.39
N ASP A 3 6.38 -46.30 -17.26
CA ASP A 3 6.40 -47.77 -17.20
C ASP A 3 6.95 -48.31 -15.87
N GLU A 4 7.94 -47.62 -15.28
CA GLU A 4 8.54 -47.97 -14.00
C GLU A 4 7.58 -47.81 -12.79
N ASP A 5 6.68 -46.83 -12.83
CA ASP A 5 5.65 -46.64 -11.78
C ASP A 5 4.57 -47.71 -11.88
N HIS A 6 4.20 -48.11 -13.11
CA HIS A 6 3.21 -49.17 -13.31
C HIS A 6 3.68 -50.53 -12.76
N VAL A 7 4.96 -50.84 -12.89
CA VAL A 7 5.53 -52.13 -12.41
C VAL A 7 6.15 -52.04 -11.01
N GLY A 8 6.32 -50.85 -10.46
CA GLY A 8 6.97 -50.63 -9.16
C GLY A 8 6.07 -50.92 -7.96
N ASP A 9 6.66 -51.56 -6.94
CA ASP A 9 6.03 -51.91 -5.66
C ASP A 9 5.83 -50.73 -4.70
N MET A 10 6.55 -49.63 -4.95
CA MET A 10 6.46 -48.36 -4.23
C MET A 10 6.75 -47.21 -5.19
N ASP A 11 5.93 -46.17 -5.12
CA ASP A 11 6.20 -44.88 -5.74
C ASP A 11 6.33 -43.80 -4.67
N PHE A 12 7.30 -42.91 -4.81
CA PHE A 12 7.42 -41.78 -3.91
C PHE A 12 8.06 -40.58 -4.60
N LYS A 13 7.62 -39.40 -4.17
CA LYS A 13 8.05 -38.11 -4.68
C LYS A 13 8.65 -37.34 -3.53
N VAL A 14 9.87 -36.83 -3.72
CA VAL A 14 10.58 -36.03 -2.71
C VAL A 14 10.97 -34.69 -3.31
N THR A 15 10.51 -33.62 -2.70
CA THR A 15 10.85 -32.25 -3.09
C THR A 15 11.59 -31.56 -1.95
N GLY A 16 12.39 -30.55 -2.27
CA GLY A 16 13.20 -29.88 -1.27
C GLY A 16 14.27 -28.96 -1.84
N THR A 17 14.94 -28.28 -0.93
CA THR A 17 16.11 -27.45 -1.22
C THR A 17 17.40 -28.27 -1.06
N LYS A 18 18.54 -27.58 -1.16
CA LYS A 18 19.85 -28.14 -0.79
C LYS A 18 19.91 -28.53 0.69
N ASP A 19 19.24 -27.76 1.54
CA ASP A 19 19.32 -27.89 3.00
C ASP A 19 18.35 -28.92 3.57
N GLY A 20 17.25 -29.21 2.88
CA GLY A 20 16.21 -30.06 3.43
C GLY A 20 15.14 -30.49 2.46
N ILE A 21 14.24 -31.32 2.98
CA ILE A 21 13.04 -31.77 2.28
C ILE A 21 11.90 -30.81 2.63
N THR A 22 11.16 -30.36 1.63
CA THR A 22 9.98 -29.50 1.80
C THR A 22 8.68 -30.30 1.72
N ALA A 23 8.63 -31.36 0.91
CA ALA A 23 7.52 -32.30 0.90
C ALA A 23 7.96 -33.72 0.52
N ILE A 24 7.21 -34.70 1.03
CA ILE A 24 7.29 -36.11 0.64
C ILE A 24 5.87 -36.60 0.37
N GLN A 25 5.68 -37.26 -0.76
CA GLN A 25 4.50 -38.07 -1.03
C GLN A 25 4.96 -39.50 -1.26
N MET A 26 4.26 -40.48 -0.69
CA MET A 26 4.62 -41.89 -0.79
C MET A 26 3.36 -42.73 -0.96
N ASP A 27 3.39 -43.63 -1.95
CA ASP A 27 2.36 -44.61 -2.23
C ASP A 27 2.99 -46.00 -2.22
N ILE A 28 2.51 -46.86 -1.32
CA ILE A 28 3.08 -48.19 -1.07
C ILE A 28 2.05 -49.23 -1.51
N LYS A 29 2.43 -50.11 -2.44
CA LYS A 29 1.54 -51.15 -2.99
C LYS A 29 1.73 -52.51 -2.30
N ILE A 30 2.80 -52.68 -1.51
CA ILE A 30 3.15 -53.92 -0.81
C ILE A 30 3.43 -53.71 0.69
N ASN A 31 3.30 -54.77 1.49
CA ASN A 31 3.73 -54.74 2.88
C ASN A 31 5.24 -55.05 3.00
N GLY A 32 5.93 -54.46 3.99
CA GLY A 32 7.27 -54.90 4.39
C GLY A 32 8.46 -54.01 3.99
N ILE A 33 8.25 -52.72 3.70
CA ILE A 33 9.36 -51.80 3.44
C ILE A 33 10.11 -51.49 4.73
N SER A 34 11.36 -51.95 4.82
CA SER A 34 12.19 -51.73 6.00
C SER A 34 12.71 -50.29 6.06
N ARG A 35 13.03 -49.82 7.28
CA ARG A 35 13.68 -48.52 7.49
C ARG A 35 15.00 -48.39 6.72
N GLU A 36 15.72 -49.50 6.53
CA GLU A 36 16.96 -49.54 5.77
C GLU A 36 16.72 -49.27 4.28
N ILE A 37 15.70 -49.91 3.69
CA ILE A 37 15.30 -49.69 2.29
C ILE A 37 14.87 -48.23 2.10
N MET A 38 14.06 -47.71 3.02
CA MET A 38 13.64 -46.30 2.97
C MET A 38 14.83 -45.34 3.08
N GLY A 39 15.82 -45.64 3.93
CA GLY A 39 17.04 -44.85 4.06
C GLY A 39 17.85 -44.81 2.76
N LYS A 40 18.00 -45.96 2.08
CA LYS A 40 18.66 -46.05 0.77
C LYS A 40 17.89 -45.28 -0.30
N ALA A 41 16.56 -45.45 -0.35
CA ALA A 41 15.70 -44.73 -1.29
C ALA A 41 15.79 -43.21 -1.11
N LEU A 42 15.72 -42.71 0.13
CA LEU A 42 15.87 -41.27 0.40
C LEU A 42 17.28 -40.74 0.10
N ALA A 43 18.32 -41.55 0.30
CA ALA A 43 19.68 -41.17 -0.07
C ALA A 43 19.84 -41.03 -1.59
N GLN A 44 19.28 -41.98 -2.36
CA GLN A 44 19.25 -41.90 -3.82
C GLN A 44 18.41 -40.71 -4.30
N ALA A 45 17.24 -40.49 -3.70
CA ALA A 45 16.39 -39.34 -4.00
C ALA A 45 17.09 -38.00 -3.69
N LYS A 46 17.86 -37.91 -2.60
CA LYS A 46 18.67 -36.73 -2.29
C LYS A 46 19.71 -36.46 -3.38
N ALA A 47 20.44 -37.48 -3.82
CA ALA A 47 21.43 -37.34 -4.88
C ALA A 47 20.79 -36.87 -6.20
N GLY A 48 19.68 -37.49 -6.59
CA GLY A 48 18.91 -37.08 -7.77
C GLY A 48 18.36 -35.64 -7.66
N ARG A 49 17.79 -35.28 -6.51
CA ARG A 49 17.29 -33.92 -6.25
C ARG A 49 18.38 -32.87 -6.37
N LEU A 50 19.54 -33.10 -5.73
CA LEU A 50 20.67 -32.16 -5.80
C LEU A 50 21.21 -32.02 -7.23
N HIS A 51 21.22 -33.12 -8.00
CA HIS A 51 21.58 -33.07 -9.42
C HIS A 51 20.63 -32.19 -10.23
N ILE A 52 19.31 -32.38 -10.08
CA ILE A 52 18.29 -31.57 -10.76
C ILE A 52 18.39 -30.10 -10.34
N LEU A 53 18.53 -29.81 -9.04
CA LEU A 53 18.70 -28.45 -8.54
C LEU A 53 19.94 -27.78 -9.13
N GLY A 54 21.06 -28.51 -9.26
CA GLY A 54 22.26 -27.99 -9.93
C GLY A 54 22.01 -27.59 -11.38
N LYS A 55 21.22 -28.39 -12.13
CA LYS A 55 20.81 -28.05 -13.50
C LYS A 55 19.85 -26.86 -13.57
N MET A 56 18.98 -26.70 -12.59
CA MET A 56 18.12 -25.51 -12.49
C MET A 56 18.96 -24.26 -12.21
N GLU A 57 19.95 -24.33 -11.33
CA GLU A 57 20.85 -23.23 -11.00
C GLU A 57 21.74 -22.81 -12.18
N GLU A 58 22.13 -23.74 -13.07
CA GLU A 58 22.79 -23.40 -14.34
C GLU A 58 21.93 -22.45 -15.21
N SER A 59 20.61 -22.47 -15.04
CA SER A 59 19.67 -21.65 -15.81
C SER A 59 19.24 -20.37 -15.09
N LEU A 60 18.99 -20.43 -13.78
CA LEU A 60 18.60 -19.30 -12.95
C LEU A 60 19.01 -19.53 -11.49
N GLN A 61 20.04 -18.83 -11.03
CA GLN A 61 20.57 -18.97 -9.66
C GLN A 61 19.75 -18.21 -8.62
N GLU A 62 19.28 -17.02 -8.99
CA GLU A 62 18.59 -16.10 -8.10
C GLU A 62 17.30 -15.58 -8.75
N PRO A 63 16.28 -15.20 -7.96
CA PRO A 63 15.12 -14.50 -8.48
C PRO A 63 15.54 -13.26 -9.27
N ARG A 64 14.84 -12.97 -10.38
CA ARG A 64 15.10 -11.76 -11.16
C ARG A 64 14.82 -10.52 -10.30
N ALA A 65 15.68 -9.52 -10.39
CA ALA A 65 15.52 -8.25 -9.65
C ALA A 65 14.24 -7.51 -10.04
N GLU A 66 13.83 -7.63 -11.30
CA GLU A 66 12.64 -6.98 -11.83
C GLU A 66 11.66 -8.02 -12.37
N LEU A 67 10.37 -7.80 -12.10
CA LEU A 67 9.30 -8.56 -12.75
C LEU A 67 9.21 -8.18 -14.23
N SER A 68 8.75 -9.13 -15.05
CA SER A 68 8.41 -8.89 -16.45
C SER A 68 7.46 -7.70 -16.60
N ASP A 69 7.63 -6.90 -17.65
CA ASP A 69 6.77 -5.75 -17.95
C ASP A 69 5.32 -6.14 -18.22
N TYR A 70 5.09 -7.38 -18.64
CA TYR A 70 3.74 -7.92 -18.87
C TYR A 70 3.17 -8.64 -17.65
N ALA A 71 3.97 -8.86 -16.61
CA ALA A 71 3.49 -9.48 -15.39
C ALA A 71 2.78 -8.43 -14.53
N PRO A 72 1.58 -8.73 -14.00
CA PRO A 72 0.92 -7.82 -13.10
C PRO A 72 1.81 -7.45 -11.92
N ARG A 73 2.11 -6.17 -11.76
CA ARG A 73 2.86 -5.65 -10.62
C ARG A 73 1.85 -5.39 -9.51
N ILE A 74 2.09 -6.01 -8.36
CA ILE A 74 1.35 -5.74 -7.13
C ILE A 74 2.21 -4.77 -6.33
N MET A 75 1.75 -3.52 -6.25
CA MET A 75 2.34 -2.53 -5.37
C MET A 75 1.55 -2.49 -4.08
N THR A 76 2.26 -2.47 -2.96
CA THR A 76 1.66 -2.34 -1.64
C THR A 76 2.00 -0.98 -1.06
N ILE A 77 0.98 -0.23 -0.65
CA ILE A 77 1.13 0.98 0.14
C ILE A 77 0.41 0.81 1.47
N ARG A 78 0.82 1.58 2.47
CA ARG A 78 0.18 1.57 3.80
C ARG A 78 -0.33 2.96 4.12
N ILE A 79 -1.57 3.01 4.63
CA ILE A 79 -2.24 4.22 5.06
C ILE A 79 -2.68 4.08 6.52
N ASP A 80 -3.08 5.18 7.15
CA ASP A 80 -3.73 5.12 8.45
C ASP A 80 -5.07 4.35 8.36
N PRO A 81 -5.33 3.34 9.21
CA PRO A 81 -6.60 2.61 9.23
C PRO A 81 -7.85 3.51 9.34
N ASP A 82 -7.75 4.65 10.02
CA ASP A 82 -8.88 5.58 10.17
C ASP A 82 -9.27 6.21 8.82
N LYS A 83 -8.34 6.27 7.86
CA LYS A 83 -8.52 6.83 6.51
C LYS A 83 -9.06 5.83 5.48
N ILE A 84 -9.20 4.56 5.84
CA ILE A 84 -9.78 3.53 4.95
C ILE A 84 -11.16 3.96 4.45
N ARG A 85 -11.96 4.56 5.34
CA ARG A 85 -13.32 5.04 5.00
C ARG A 85 -13.32 6.14 3.94
N ASP A 86 -12.31 7.01 3.96
CA ASP A 86 -12.18 8.11 3.01
C ASP A 86 -11.78 7.58 1.62
N VAL A 87 -10.89 6.59 1.57
CA VAL A 87 -10.47 5.91 0.33
C VAL A 87 -11.61 5.09 -0.29
N ILE A 88 -12.38 4.35 0.50
CA ILE A 88 -13.53 3.60 0.01
C ILE A 88 -14.66 4.56 -0.41
N GLY A 89 -14.94 5.56 0.42
CA GLY A 89 -16.05 6.49 0.27
C GLY A 89 -17.43 5.83 0.46
N PRO A 90 -18.52 6.62 0.47
CA PRO A 90 -19.88 6.10 0.66
C PRO A 90 -20.24 5.06 -0.40
N GLY A 91 -20.54 3.83 0.03
CA GLY A 91 -20.89 2.72 -0.87
C GLY A 91 -19.78 2.28 -1.84
N GLY A 92 -18.52 2.60 -1.56
CA GLY A 92 -17.39 2.29 -2.44
C GLY A 92 -17.26 3.22 -3.65
N LYS A 93 -17.89 4.41 -3.63
CA LYS A 93 -17.87 5.34 -4.76
C LYS A 93 -16.45 5.81 -5.09
N ASN A 94 -15.64 6.14 -4.09
CA ASN A 94 -14.30 6.70 -4.30
C ASN A 94 -13.37 5.62 -4.87
N ILE A 95 -13.32 4.44 -4.24
CA ILE A 95 -12.48 3.34 -4.70
C ILE A 95 -12.83 2.87 -6.13
N ARG A 96 -14.12 2.88 -6.50
CA ARG A 96 -14.56 2.61 -7.89
C ARG A 96 -14.06 3.67 -8.86
N ALA A 97 -14.16 4.95 -8.51
CA ALA A 97 -13.66 6.05 -9.34
C ALA A 97 -12.13 5.98 -9.51
N ILE A 98 -11.38 5.61 -8.46
CA ILE A 98 -9.92 5.42 -8.55
C ILE A 98 -9.60 4.23 -9.46
N THR A 99 -10.29 3.09 -9.27
CA THR A 99 -10.14 1.89 -10.11
C THR A 99 -10.43 2.19 -11.58
N GLU A 100 -11.49 2.95 -11.86
CA GLU A 100 -11.88 3.33 -13.22
C GLU A 100 -10.89 4.30 -13.86
N LYS A 101 -10.40 5.31 -13.11
CA LYS A 101 -9.42 6.28 -13.62
C LYS A 101 -8.04 5.70 -13.83
N SER A 102 -7.60 4.82 -12.93
CA SER A 102 -6.26 4.22 -12.99
C SER A 102 -6.21 2.98 -13.87
N GLY A 103 -7.32 2.25 -14.01
CA GLY A 103 -7.34 0.92 -14.62
C GLY A 103 -6.68 -0.17 -13.75
N ALA A 104 -6.25 0.17 -12.53
CA ALA A 104 -5.62 -0.77 -11.59
C ALA A 104 -6.68 -1.45 -10.71
N LYS A 105 -6.45 -2.70 -10.33
CA LYS A 105 -7.27 -3.41 -9.34
C LYS A 105 -6.75 -3.09 -7.95
N ILE A 106 -7.62 -2.52 -7.11
CA ILE A 106 -7.25 -2.07 -5.77
C ILE A 106 -7.97 -2.94 -4.74
N ASP A 107 -7.21 -3.47 -3.79
CA ASP A 107 -7.68 -4.24 -2.66
C ASP A 107 -7.19 -3.58 -1.37
N ILE A 108 -8.09 -3.39 -0.40
CA ILE A 108 -7.80 -2.67 0.86
C ILE A 108 -8.12 -3.62 2.00
N ASP A 109 -7.18 -3.79 2.91
CA ASP A 109 -7.41 -4.54 4.14
C ASP A 109 -7.72 -3.63 5.34
N ASP A 110 -8.24 -4.24 6.42
CA ASP A 110 -8.59 -3.54 7.66
C ASP A 110 -7.36 -3.04 8.44
N SER A 111 -6.14 -3.41 8.03
CA SER A 111 -4.88 -2.99 8.64
C SER A 111 -4.32 -1.70 8.05
N GLY A 112 -4.95 -1.17 7.01
CA GLY A 112 -4.51 -0.02 6.23
C GLY A 112 -3.52 -0.39 5.11
N GLU A 113 -3.32 -1.67 4.83
CA GLU A 113 -2.55 -2.12 3.67
C GLU A 113 -3.43 -2.09 2.41
N ILE A 114 -2.94 -1.40 1.39
CA ILE A 114 -3.61 -1.29 0.09
C ILE A 114 -2.72 -1.93 -0.97
N LYS A 115 -3.28 -2.95 -1.63
CA LYS A 115 -2.65 -3.67 -2.74
C LYS A 115 -3.20 -3.18 -4.05
N ILE A 116 -2.33 -2.69 -4.91
CA ILE A 116 -2.64 -2.10 -6.21
C ILE A 116 -2.01 -2.99 -7.26
N ALA A 117 -2.83 -3.77 -7.94
CA ALA A 117 -2.43 -4.68 -8.98
C ALA A 117 -2.71 -4.08 -10.36
N SER A 118 -1.70 -3.96 -11.20
CA SER A 118 -1.85 -3.49 -12.58
C SER A 118 -0.90 -4.22 -13.51
N VAL A 119 -1.27 -4.30 -14.80
CA VAL A 119 -0.39 -4.81 -15.87
C VAL A 119 0.54 -3.73 -16.44
N ASP A 120 0.33 -2.47 -16.05
CA ASP A 120 1.09 -1.30 -16.50
C ASP A 120 1.54 -0.51 -15.28
N GLY A 121 2.86 -0.30 -15.14
CA GLY A 121 3.42 0.47 -14.02
C GLY A 121 2.79 1.85 -13.85
N GLN A 122 2.41 2.52 -14.96
CA GLN A 122 1.79 3.85 -14.91
C GLN A 122 0.40 3.82 -14.25
N ALA A 123 -0.38 2.78 -14.50
CA ALA A 123 -1.69 2.60 -13.86
C ALA A 123 -1.57 2.49 -12.34
N SER A 124 -0.57 1.76 -11.84
CA SER A 124 -0.31 1.70 -10.39
C SER A 124 0.12 3.05 -9.82
N GLU A 125 0.97 3.80 -10.51
CA GLU A 125 1.41 5.13 -10.05
C GLU A 125 0.24 6.12 -9.94
N ILE A 126 -0.66 6.13 -10.93
CA ILE A 126 -1.88 6.97 -10.89
C ILE A 126 -2.76 6.60 -9.70
N ALA A 127 -2.98 5.31 -9.46
CA ALA A 127 -3.76 4.84 -8.31
C ALA A 127 -3.12 5.26 -6.99
N ILE A 128 -1.79 5.10 -6.86
CA ILE A 128 -1.03 5.51 -5.67
C ILE A 128 -1.16 7.00 -5.42
N ALA A 129 -1.03 7.83 -6.46
CA ALA A 129 -1.17 9.28 -6.33
C ALA A 129 -2.57 9.66 -5.83
N LEU A 130 -3.62 9.13 -6.45
CA LEU A 130 -5.01 9.40 -6.05
C LEU A 130 -5.31 8.96 -4.62
N ILE A 131 -4.77 7.81 -4.18
CA ILE A 131 -4.94 7.35 -2.81
C ILE A 131 -4.18 8.26 -1.85
N ARG A 132 -2.92 8.62 -2.16
CA ARG A 132 -2.12 9.53 -1.33
C ARG A 132 -2.78 10.88 -1.15
N ASP A 133 -3.39 11.43 -2.20
CA ASP A 133 -4.11 12.70 -2.14
C ASP A 133 -5.31 12.64 -1.18
N LEU A 134 -6.00 11.50 -1.11
CA LEU A 134 -7.12 11.28 -0.19
C LEU A 134 -6.67 11.01 1.25
N THR A 135 -5.49 10.40 1.41
CA THR A 135 -4.95 10.03 2.73
C THR A 135 -3.89 10.99 3.24
N GLN A 136 -3.71 12.13 2.58
CA GLN A 136 -2.69 13.09 2.96
C GLN A 136 -3.05 13.71 4.31
N GLU A 137 -2.09 13.69 5.23
CA GLU A 137 -2.25 14.32 6.53
C GLU A 137 -1.60 15.71 6.56
N ALA A 138 -2.26 16.59 7.30
CA ALA A 138 -1.76 17.92 7.56
C ALA A 138 -0.63 17.82 8.60
N GLU A 139 0.61 18.08 8.19
CA GLU A 139 1.75 18.08 9.10
C GLU A 139 1.84 19.40 9.84
N VAL A 140 1.95 19.33 11.17
CA VAL A 140 2.18 20.51 12.01
C VAL A 140 3.47 21.20 11.56
N GLY A 141 3.37 22.50 11.30
CA GLY A 141 4.48 23.34 10.85
C GLY A 141 4.58 23.49 9.34
N LYS A 142 3.92 22.66 8.52
CA LYS A 142 3.89 22.85 7.06
C LYS A 142 2.95 23.98 6.66
N ILE A 143 3.34 24.69 5.61
CA ILE A 143 2.55 25.71 4.94
C ILE A 143 1.86 25.07 3.73
N TYR A 144 0.56 25.30 3.62
CA TYR A 144 -0.28 24.85 2.52
C TYR A 144 -0.96 26.04 1.85
N MET A 145 -1.19 25.94 0.55
CA MET A 145 -2.12 26.81 -0.16
C MET A 145 -3.50 26.22 0.00
N GLY A 146 -4.43 26.95 0.61
CA GLY A 146 -5.78 26.48 0.84
C GLY A 146 -6.84 27.46 0.36
N THR A 147 -8.00 26.96 -0.02
CA THR A 147 -9.13 27.77 -0.50
C THR A 147 -10.14 27.99 0.62
N VAL A 148 -10.56 29.24 0.81
CA VAL A 148 -11.58 29.59 1.82
C VAL A 148 -12.92 29.03 1.38
N GLN A 149 -13.42 28.02 2.09
CA GLN A 149 -14.72 27.40 1.81
C GLN A 149 -15.88 28.16 2.44
N ARG A 150 -15.66 28.68 3.66
CA ARG A 150 -16.73 29.34 4.43
C ARG A 150 -16.17 30.31 5.45
N ILE A 151 -16.84 31.44 5.62
CA ILE A 151 -16.49 32.43 6.64
C ILE A 151 -17.53 32.42 7.78
N MET A 152 -17.03 32.49 9.01
CA MET A 152 -17.80 32.59 10.26
C MET A 152 -17.35 33.81 11.07
N ASP A 153 -18.14 34.21 12.06
CA ASP A 153 -17.82 35.39 12.89
C ASP A 153 -16.52 35.23 13.70
N PHE A 154 -16.13 33.99 14.00
CA PHE A 154 -14.94 33.66 14.79
C PHE A 154 -13.74 33.19 13.95
N GLY A 155 -13.87 33.09 12.62
CA GLY A 155 -12.81 32.60 11.75
C GLY A 155 -13.28 32.15 10.38
N ALA A 156 -12.42 31.43 9.65
CA ALA A 156 -12.73 30.88 8.34
C ALA A 156 -12.35 29.39 8.27
N PHE A 157 -13.15 28.61 7.54
CA PHE A 157 -12.81 27.25 7.17
C PHE A 157 -12.06 27.29 5.84
N VAL A 158 -10.82 26.82 5.86
CA VAL A 158 -9.92 26.79 4.70
C VAL A 158 -9.64 25.34 4.37
N GLN A 159 -9.95 24.94 3.14
CA GLN A 159 -9.66 23.61 2.63
C GLN A 159 -8.22 23.55 2.15
N ILE A 160 -7.42 22.67 2.75
CA ILE A 160 -5.99 22.49 2.42
C ILE A 160 -5.76 21.28 1.50
N PHE A 161 -6.63 20.27 1.58
CA PHE A 161 -6.67 19.11 0.68
C PHE A 161 -8.13 18.74 0.41
N PRO A 162 -8.44 18.00 -0.68
CA PRO A 162 -9.80 17.53 -0.95
C PRO A 162 -10.39 16.78 0.26
N GLY A 163 -11.45 17.34 0.86
CA GLY A 163 -12.11 16.75 2.03
C GLY A 163 -11.43 17.01 3.39
N THR A 164 -10.34 17.79 3.42
CA THR A 164 -9.64 18.19 4.67
C THR A 164 -9.72 19.69 4.87
N ASP A 165 -10.54 20.10 5.83
CA ASP A 165 -10.76 21.50 6.19
C ASP A 165 -10.06 21.84 7.52
N GLY A 166 -9.38 22.98 7.56
CA GLY A 166 -8.81 23.54 8.78
C GLY A 166 -9.50 24.84 9.20
N LEU A 167 -9.51 25.09 10.51
CA LEU A 167 -10.05 26.32 11.07
C LEU A 167 -8.95 27.37 11.21
N LEU A 168 -9.11 28.47 10.48
CA LEU A 168 -8.33 29.70 10.64
C LEU A 168 -9.07 30.63 11.59
N HIS A 169 -8.67 30.65 12.85
CA HIS A 169 -9.29 31.50 13.87
C HIS A 169 -9.00 32.99 13.61
N VAL A 170 -9.91 33.89 13.97
CA VAL A 170 -9.77 35.36 13.74
C VAL A 170 -8.47 35.92 14.31
N SER A 171 -7.99 35.39 15.45
CA SER A 171 -6.74 35.81 16.07
C SER A 171 -5.48 35.37 15.32
N GLN A 172 -5.60 34.53 14.28
CA GLN A 172 -4.52 33.92 13.49
C GLN A 172 -4.50 34.41 12.03
N ILE A 173 -5.33 35.41 11.67
CA ILE A 173 -5.45 35.94 10.30
C ILE A 173 -4.34 36.97 9.97
N ALA A 174 -4.20 38.03 10.78
CA ALA A 174 -3.24 39.13 10.55
C ALA A 174 -2.69 39.68 11.87
N GLU A 175 -1.43 40.13 11.94
CA GLU A 175 -0.78 40.56 13.20
C GLU A 175 -1.57 41.64 13.96
N GLU A 176 -2.23 42.52 13.21
CA GLU A 176 -3.13 43.54 13.72
C GLU A 176 -4.46 42.99 14.25
N ARG A 177 -5.19 43.82 15.03
CA ARG A 177 -6.48 43.43 15.59
C ARG A 177 -7.56 43.45 14.50
N VAL A 178 -7.85 42.27 13.96
CA VAL A 178 -8.94 42.05 13.00
C VAL A 178 -10.28 42.31 13.68
N ARG A 179 -11.09 43.23 13.11
CA ARG A 179 -12.46 43.52 13.58
C ARG A 179 -13.48 42.61 12.90
N GLU A 180 -13.37 42.43 11.58
CA GLU A 180 -14.20 41.52 10.82
C GLU A 180 -13.35 40.62 9.93
N VAL A 181 -13.67 39.33 9.90
CA VAL A 181 -12.96 38.32 9.08
C VAL A 181 -13.12 38.62 7.59
N ARG A 182 -14.27 39.17 7.19
CA ARG A 182 -14.65 39.50 5.81
C ARG A 182 -13.78 40.59 5.18
N ASP A 183 -13.10 41.40 5.99
CA ASP A 183 -12.18 42.42 5.50
C ASP A 183 -10.88 41.81 4.94
N TYR A 184 -10.52 40.59 5.40
CA TYR A 184 -9.24 39.95 5.10
C TYR A 184 -9.34 38.71 4.23
N LEU A 185 -10.52 38.09 4.17
CA LEU A 185 -10.77 36.82 3.50
C LEU A 185 -12.13 36.89 2.79
N LYS A 186 -12.21 36.34 1.59
CA LYS A 186 -13.47 36.07 0.89
C LYS A 186 -13.63 34.58 0.63
N GLU A 187 -14.88 34.12 0.52
CA GLU A 187 -15.15 32.75 0.10
C GLU A 187 -14.63 32.55 -1.33
N GLY A 188 -13.89 31.47 -1.54
CA GLY A 188 -13.19 31.18 -2.79
C GLY A 188 -11.76 31.74 -2.89
N ASP A 189 -11.30 32.56 -1.95
CA ASP A 189 -9.91 33.06 -1.98
C ASP A 189 -8.90 31.94 -1.67
N GLU A 190 -7.79 31.94 -2.40
CA GLU A 190 -6.63 31.11 -2.08
C GLU A 190 -5.70 31.85 -1.11
N VAL A 191 -5.39 31.20 0.01
CA VAL A 191 -4.56 31.77 1.07
C VAL A 191 -3.52 30.76 1.55
N MET A 192 -2.31 31.26 1.80
CA MET A 192 -1.27 30.47 2.45
C MET A 192 -1.51 30.40 3.95
N VAL A 193 -1.53 29.17 4.47
CA VAL A 193 -1.83 28.87 5.87
C VAL A 193 -0.86 27.82 6.38
N LYS A 194 -0.38 28.01 7.61
CA LYS A 194 0.47 27.06 8.32
C LYS A 194 -0.38 26.25 9.29
N VAL A 195 -0.15 24.95 9.36
CA VAL A 195 -0.78 24.09 10.38
C VAL A 195 -0.07 24.33 11.71
N ILE A 196 -0.78 24.87 12.69
CA ILE A 196 -0.21 25.07 14.04
C ILE A 196 -0.40 23.82 14.89
N GLU A 197 -1.55 23.17 14.77
CA GLU A 197 -1.94 22.09 15.66
C GLU A 197 -2.96 21.19 14.96
N VAL A 198 -2.84 19.89 15.21
CA VAL A 198 -3.85 18.89 14.83
C VAL A 198 -4.33 18.24 16.13
N ASP A 199 -5.60 18.43 16.47
CA ASP A 199 -6.20 17.82 17.65
C ASP A 199 -6.39 16.31 17.43
N ARG A 200 -6.53 15.54 18.52
CA ARG A 200 -6.81 14.09 18.52
C ARG A 200 -8.11 13.71 17.80
N GLN A 201 -9.01 14.67 17.59
CA GLN A 201 -10.23 14.51 16.80
C GLN A 201 -10.04 14.82 15.30
N GLY A 202 -8.81 15.06 14.85
CA GLY A 202 -8.49 15.42 13.46
C GLY A 202 -8.84 16.87 13.11
N LYS A 203 -9.14 17.73 14.09
CA LYS A 203 -9.39 19.16 13.85
C LYS A 203 -8.08 19.90 13.67
N ILE A 204 -7.92 20.53 12.51
CA ILE A 204 -6.70 21.23 12.11
C ILE A 204 -6.85 22.72 12.42
N ARG A 205 -5.90 23.28 13.18
CA ARG A 205 -5.81 24.72 13.44
C ARG A 205 -4.79 25.34 12.51
N LEU A 206 -5.22 26.38 11.80
CA LEU A 206 -4.43 27.07 10.79
C LEU A 206 -4.04 28.46 11.27
N SER A 207 -2.89 28.96 10.80
CA SER A 207 -2.50 30.36 10.93
C SER A 207 -1.89 30.91 9.67
N ARG A 208 -2.43 32.06 9.26
CA ARG A 208 -1.90 32.86 8.16
C ARG A 208 -0.75 33.74 8.65
N LYS A 209 -0.77 34.20 9.90
CA LYS A 209 0.33 35.01 10.47
C LYS A 209 1.65 34.27 10.47
N GLU A 210 1.65 33.03 10.95
CA GLU A 210 2.89 32.25 10.99
C GLU A 210 3.39 31.89 9.59
N ALA A 211 2.48 31.57 8.66
CA ALA A 211 2.86 31.34 7.26
C ALA A 211 3.54 32.56 6.64
N MET A 212 3.06 33.77 6.93
CA MET A 212 3.65 35.02 6.44
C MET A 212 4.95 35.40 7.16
N ARG A 213 5.13 35.00 8.42
CA ARG A 213 6.38 35.23 9.18
C ARG A 213 7.51 34.35 8.67
N ASP A 214 7.24 33.08 8.38
CA ASP A 214 8.26 32.13 7.93
C ASP A 214 8.74 32.39 6.49
N GLN A 215 8.05 33.25 5.74
CA GLN A 215 8.44 33.67 4.38
C GLN A 215 9.31 34.95 4.34
N ASN A 216 9.44 35.67 5.46
CA ASN A 216 10.22 36.91 5.59
C ASN A 216 11.50 36.66 6.41
#